data_AF-A0A3M1GRY2-F1
#
_entry.id   AF-A0A3M1GRY2-F1
#
_cell.length_a   1.000
_cell.length_b   1.000
_cell.length_c   1.000
_cell.angle_alpha   90.00
_cell.angle_beta   90.00
_cell.angle_gamma   90.00
#
_symmetry.space_group_name_H-M   'P 1'
#
loop_
_entity.id
_entity.type
_entity.pdbx_description
1 polymer ?
#
loop_
_entity_poly.entity_id
_entity_poly.type
_entity_poly.pdbx_seq_one_letter_code
_entity_poly.pdbx_strand_id
1 'polypeptide(L)'
;MGWGARAARALATAVFVALPCGTGMAKTAPPPARKALNPHVLAILRSYPTDGTHRYWWPKDGRYDGVSRTLRYDGEVVARGEPGGRTFCCGLTFEVWLRACERAHRHRGKAGPLRLAGIDAAGMRRLRSAWYCAAGGLAGPEDALVPRGLGYRIRRLEDARPGDFVQLWRHSGSGHSVIFLAWVREGGRIVGMRYWSTQSSTRGIGVRVERFGPPRGIDPQRLHIVRAALP
;
A
#
# COMPACT_ATOMS: atom_id res chain seq x y z
N MET A 1 -80.83 -38.69 -43.74
CA MET A 1 -80.99 -37.58 -42.77
C MET A 1 -79.58 -37.23 -42.28
N GLY A 2 -78.95 -36.07 -42.44
CA GLY A 2 -79.22 -34.79 -43.07
C GLY A 2 -78.19 -33.81 -42.47
N TRP A 3 -77.46 -33.08 -43.32
CA TRP A 3 -76.74 -31.81 -43.03
C TRP A 3 -75.46 -31.95 -42.17
N GLY A 4 -74.39 -31.19 -42.34
CA GLY A 4 -74.11 -29.97 -43.09
C GLY A 4 -72.93 -29.29 -42.37
N ALA A 5 -71.97 -28.76 -43.14
CA ALA A 5 -70.80 -28.06 -42.61
C ALA A 5 -71.19 -26.86 -41.71
N ARG A 6 -70.32 -26.51 -40.75
CA ARG A 6 -69.94 -25.11 -40.46
C ARG A 6 -68.81 -25.02 -39.43
N ALA A 7 -67.86 -24.15 -39.75
CA ALA A 7 -66.75 -23.73 -38.90
C ALA A 7 -67.24 -22.87 -37.72
N ALA A 8 -66.57 -22.99 -36.58
CA ALA A 8 -66.60 -22.02 -35.50
C ALA A 8 -65.16 -21.61 -35.15
N ARG A 9 -64.84 -20.33 -35.39
CA ARG A 9 -63.63 -19.66 -34.93
C ARG A 9 -63.67 -19.57 -33.40
N ALA A 10 -62.66 -20.12 -32.73
CA ALA A 10 -62.37 -19.79 -31.34
C ALA A 10 -61.28 -18.73 -31.30
N LEU A 11 -61.61 -17.54 -30.77
CA LEU A 11 -60.64 -16.50 -30.43
C LEU A 11 -59.82 -16.98 -29.22
N ALA A 12 -58.51 -17.11 -29.40
CA ALA A 12 -57.57 -17.26 -28.30
C ALA A 12 -57.21 -15.87 -27.75
N THR A 13 -57.73 -15.56 -26.56
CA THR A 13 -57.35 -14.36 -25.81
C THR A 13 -55.94 -14.55 -25.24
N ALA A 14 -54.93 -13.96 -25.88
CA ALA A 14 -53.58 -13.92 -25.34
C ALA A 14 -53.50 -12.91 -24.18
N VAL A 15 -53.35 -13.41 -22.96
CA VAL A 15 -53.01 -12.60 -21.79
C VAL A 15 -51.52 -12.26 -21.88
N PHE A 16 -51.21 -11.02 -22.25
CA PHE A 16 -49.85 -10.49 -22.15
C PHE A 16 -49.53 -10.22 -20.68
N VAL A 17 -48.71 -11.08 -20.07
CA VAL A 17 -48.02 -10.74 -18.82
C VAL A 17 -46.91 -9.75 -19.18
N ALA A 18 -47.12 -8.47 -18.85
CA ALA A 18 -46.09 -7.46 -18.97
C ALA A 18 -44.97 -7.77 -17.96
N LEU A 19 -43.83 -8.25 -18.47
CA LEU A 19 -42.58 -8.29 -17.71
C LEU A 19 -42.17 -6.84 -17.41
N PRO A 20 -41.92 -6.46 -16.14
CA PRO A 20 -41.43 -5.13 -15.84
C PRO A 20 -40.07 -4.90 -16.51
N CYS A 21 -40.07 -3.90 -17.38
CA CYS A 21 -38.92 -3.34 -18.06
C CYS A 21 -37.81 -3.00 -17.05
N GLY A 22 -36.57 -3.33 -17.43
CA GLY A 22 -35.39 -3.35 -16.56
C GLY A 22 -35.25 -2.17 -15.61
N THR A 23 -35.17 -2.49 -14.31
CA THR A 23 -34.49 -1.64 -13.34
C THR A 23 -33.02 -1.57 -13.74
N GLY A 24 -32.61 -0.41 -14.26
CA GLY A 24 -31.22 -0.12 -14.57
C GLY A 24 -30.34 -0.43 -13.37
N MET A 25 -29.27 -1.19 -13.59
CA MET A 25 -28.20 -1.30 -12.60
C MET A 25 -27.74 0.11 -12.28
N ALA A 26 -28.02 0.57 -11.06
CA ALA A 26 -27.47 1.81 -10.56
C ALA A 26 -25.95 1.72 -10.72
N LYS A 27 -25.37 2.55 -11.60
CA LYS A 27 -23.94 2.79 -11.61
C LYS A 27 -23.59 3.29 -10.22
N THR A 28 -22.99 2.43 -9.41
CA THR A 28 -22.40 2.81 -8.14
C THR A 28 -21.46 3.98 -8.42
N ALA A 29 -21.68 5.09 -7.72
CA ALA A 29 -20.82 6.26 -7.86
C ALA A 29 -19.36 5.82 -7.65
N PRO A 30 -18.42 6.30 -8.48
CA PRO A 30 -17.02 5.96 -8.29
C PRO A 30 -16.61 6.36 -6.87
N PRO A 31 -15.82 5.53 -6.16
CA PRO A 31 -15.38 5.87 -4.82
C PRO A 31 -14.70 7.24 -4.84
N PRO A 32 -14.90 8.07 -3.81
CA PRO A 32 -14.32 9.41 -3.77
C PRO A 32 -12.82 9.35 -4.07
N ALA A 33 -12.33 10.34 -4.82
CA ALA A 33 -10.94 10.41 -5.25
C ALA A 33 -10.01 10.39 -4.03
N ARG A 34 -9.36 9.25 -3.79
CA ARG A 34 -8.44 9.05 -2.67
C ARG A 34 -7.26 10.00 -2.82
N LYS A 35 -7.00 10.83 -1.81
CA LYS A 35 -5.86 11.75 -1.83
C LYS A 35 -4.58 10.97 -1.50
N ALA A 36 -3.71 10.85 -2.48
CA ALA A 36 -2.41 10.20 -2.35
C ALA A 36 -1.55 10.87 -1.27
N LEU A 37 -0.88 10.04 -0.45
CA LEU A 37 0.00 10.52 0.61
C LEU A 37 1.40 10.89 0.14
N ASN A 38 1.76 10.68 -1.14
CA ASN A 38 3.12 10.86 -1.66
C ASN A 38 3.78 12.20 -1.22
N PRO A 39 3.14 13.37 -1.30
CA PRO A 39 3.76 14.61 -0.86
C PRO A 39 4.10 14.62 0.64
N HIS A 40 3.26 14.00 1.47
CA HIS A 40 3.52 13.87 2.91
C HIS A 40 4.62 12.84 3.19
N VAL A 41 4.64 11.71 2.47
CA VAL A 41 5.71 10.70 2.54
C VAL A 41 7.06 11.33 2.20
N LEU A 42 7.13 12.08 1.09
CA LEU A 42 8.34 12.79 0.67
C LEU A 42 8.77 13.85 1.68
N ALA A 43 7.83 14.57 2.30
CA ALA A 43 8.15 15.54 3.33
C ALA A 43 8.74 14.86 4.59
N ILE A 44 8.17 13.73 5.02
CA ILE A 44 8.66 12.99 6.18
C ILE A 44 10.04 12.37 5.90
N LEU A 45 10.23 11.69 4.76
CA LEU A 45 11.53 11.06 4.47
C LEU A 45 12.66 12.10 4.38
N ARG A 46 12.39 13.30 3.87
CA ARG A 46 13.37 14.41 3.80
C ARG A 46 13.74 14.97 5.17
N SER A 47 12.95 14.73 6.20
CA SER A 47 13.25 15.17 7.57
C SER A 47 14.27 14.27 8.29
N TYR A 48 14.61 13.11 7.72
CA TYR A 48 15.61 12.24 8.31
C TYR A 48 17.01 12.58 7.82
N PRO A 49 18.00 12.61 8.72
CA PRO A 49 19.39 12.75 8.32
C PRO A 49 19.87 11.48 7.59
N THR A 50 20.71 11.66 6.58
CA THR A 50 21.35 10.59 5.80
C THR A 50 22.87 10.56 6.01
N ASP A 51 23.32 10.99 7.19
CA ASP A 51 24.72 11.18 7.59
C ASP A 51 25.27 10.05 8.48
N GLY A 52 24.43 9.05 8.80
CA GLY A 52 24.79 7.95 9.70
C GLY A 52 24.26 8.08 11.12
N THR A 53 23.53 9.16 11.44
CA THR A 53 22.83 9.32 12.72
C THR A 53 21.98 8.09 13.06
N HIS A 54 21.17 7.62 12.11
CA HIS A 54 20.34 6.43 12.27
C HIS A 54 20.96 5.23 11.56
N ARG A 55 21.76 4.43 12.29
CA ARG A 55 22.41 3.24 11.73
C ARG A 55 21.42 2.10 11.48
N TYR A 56 21.77 1.21 10.55
CA TYR A 56 21.01 0.00 10.28
C TYR A 56 21.33 -1.09 11.31
N TRP A 57 20.30 -1.71 11.89
CA TRP A 57 20.47 -2.86 12.78
C TRP A 57 19.19 -3.70 12.84
N TRP A 58 19.27 -4.97 12.47
CA TRP A 58 18.16 -5.92 12.59
C TRP A 58 18.52 -7.02 13.57
N PRO A 59 18.17 -6.90 14.87
CA PRO A 59 18.45 -7.93 15.85
C PRO A 59 17.44 -9.08 15.73
N LYS A 60 17.89 -10.30 16.08
CA LYS A 60 17.05 -11.50 16.08
C LYS A 60 16.20 -11.66 17.35
N ASP A 61 16.46 -10.87 18.38
CA ASP A 61 15.84 -10.98 19.69
C ASP A 61 14.49 -10.24 19.82
N GLY A 62 14.07 -9.52 18.79
CA GLY A 62 12.76 -8.85 18.73
C GLY A 62 12.56 -7.71 19.74
N ARG A 63 13.63 -7.19 20.36
CA ARG A 63 13.52 -6.20 21.45
C ARG A 63 12.96 -4.83 21.02
N TYR A 64 13.00 -4.50 19.74
CA TYR A 64 12.45 -3.26 19.20
C TYR A 64 11.94 -3.44 17.77
N ASP A 65 11.13 -2.49 17.31
CA ASP A 65 10.31 -2.65 16.11
C ASP A 65 10.93 -2.04 14.85
N GLY A 66 12.21 -1.67 14.85
CA GLY A 66 12.91 -1.15 13.66
C GLY A 66 12.61 0.30 13.31
N VAL A 67 11.90 1.00 14.19
CA VAL A 67 11.54 2.42 14.07
C VAL A 67 12.57 3.29 14.79
N SER A 68 12.77 4.51 14.30
CA SER A 68 13.76 5.45 14.85
C SER A 68 13.35 6.05 16.20
N ARG A 69 12.05 5.98 16.50
CA ARG A 69 11.43 6.47 17.74
C ARG A 69 10.14 5.72 18.02
N THR A 70 9.76 5.66 19.28
CA THR A 70 8.51 5.02 19.69
C THR A 70 7.32 5.71 19.04
N LEU A 71 6.52 4.93 18.32
CA LEU A 71 5.31 5.39 17.65
C LEU A 71 4.10 5.12 18.51
N ARG A 72 3.27 6.14 18.64
CA ARG A 72 2.00 6.05 19.33
C ARG A 72 0.86 6.29 18.35
N TYR A 73 -0.21 5.54 18.51
CA TYR A 73 -1.45 5.71 17.76
C TYR A 73 -2.59 5.75 18.77
N ASP A 74 -3.33 6.86 18.78
CA ASP A 74 -4.36 7.15 19.78
C ASP A 74 -3.87 6.98 21.24
N GLY A 75 -2.64 7.46 21.51
CA GLY A 75 -2.02 7.39 22.84
C GLY A 75 -1.31 6.05 23.15
N GLU A 76 -1.67 4.96 22.48
CA GLU A 76 -1.05 3.65 22.68
C GLU A 76 0.23 3.44 21.89
N VAL A 77 1.19 2.70 22.45
CA VAL A 77 2.41 2.29 21.72
C VAL A 77 2.07 1.22 20.69
N VAL A 78 2.45 1.47 19.43
CA VAL A 78 2.23 0.54 18.31
C VAL A 78 3.53 0.05 17.66
N ALA A 79 4.63 0.79 17.85
CA ALA A 79 5.98 0.36 17.53
C ALA A 79 6.99 0.98 18.51
N ARG A 80 7.89 0.18 19.07
CA ARG A 80 8.95 0.59 20.00
C ARG A 80 10.21 0.98 19.23
N GLY A 81 10.67 2.21 19.44
CA GLY A 81 11.99 2.64 18.98
C GLY A 81 13.10 2.14 19.89
N GLU A 82 14.32 2.16 19.37
CA GLU A 82 15.54 1.86 20.12
C GLU A 82 16.19 3.16 20.61
N PRO A 83 16.78 3.23 21.82
CA PRO A 83 17.38 4.46 22.35
C PRO A 83 18.45 5.08 21.44
N GLY A 84 19.28 4.27 20.80
CA GLY A 84 20.27 4.71 19.80
C GLY A 84 19.71 5.06 18.42
N GLY A 85 18.38 5.05 18.24
CA GLY A 85 17.71 5.46 17.02
C GLY A 85 18.02 4.57 15.81
N ARG A 86 18.50 3.34 16.02
CA ARG A 86 18.77 2.39 14.93
C ARG A 86 17.47 1.90 14.31
N THR A 87 17.56 1.49 13.04
CA THR A 87 16.39 1.11 12.25
C THR A 87 16.63 -0.11 11.39
N PHE A 88 15.55 -0.73 10.93
CA PHE A 88 15.57 -1.65 9.79
C PHE A 88 14.44 -1.31 8.82
N CYS A 89 14.53 -1.87 7.61
CA CYS A 89 13.82 -1.35 6.44
C CYS A 89 12.28 -1.27 6.56
N CYS A 90 11.62 -2.34 7.00
CA CYS A 90 10.17 -2.36 7.18
C CYS A 90 9.70 -1.47 8.34
N GLY A 91 10.50 -1.36 9.42
CA GLY A 91 10.19 -0.47 10.53
C GLY A 91 10.25 1.00 10.13
N LEU A 92 11.34 1.42 9.48
CA LEU A 92 11.48 2.80 9.04
C LEU A 92 10.40 3.22 8.02
N THR A 93 10.08 2.36 7.06
CA THR A 93 9.03 2.67 6.07
C THR A 93 7.64 2.72 6.69
N PHE A 94 7.35 1.84 7.66
CA PHE A 94 6.13 1.92 8.46
C PHE A 94 6.05 3.21 9.28
N GLU A 95 7.15 3.62 9.90
CA GLU A 95 7.22 4.91 10.60
C GLU A 95 6.93 6.07 9.65
N VAL A 96 7.55 6.11 8.48
CA VAL A 96 7.31 7.17 7.49
C VAL A 96 5.83 7.21 7.08
N TRP A 97 5.21 6.06 6.86
CA TRP A 97 3.79 5.98 6.52
C TRP A 97 2.90 6.56 7.63
N LEU A 98 3.08 6.11 8.88
CA LEU A 98 2.24 6.58 10.00
C LEU A 98 2.40 8.09 10.21
N ARG A 99 3.64 8.58 10.19
CA ARG A 99 3.93 10.02 10.27
C ARG A 99 3.36 10.81 9.09
N ALA A 100 3.32 10.23 7.90
CA ALA A 100 2.71 10.86 6.72
C ALA A 100 1.19 10.99 6.90
N CYS A 101 0.53 9.97 7.48
CA CYS A 101 -0.88 10.03 7.85
C CYS A 101 -1.15 11.13 8.89
N GLU A 102 -0.33 11.22 9.94
CA GLU A 102 -0.43 12.28 10.97
C GLU A 102 -0.22 13.67 10.36
N ARG A 103 0.75 13.83 9.46
CA ARG A 103 0.97 15.10 8.75
C ARG A 103 -0.22 15.47 7.87
N ALA A 104 -0.78 14.52 7.13
CA ALA A 104 -1.97 14.73 6.30
C ALA A 104 -3.20 15.09 7.14
N HIS A 105 -3.38 14.43 8.30
CA HIS A 105 -4.45 14.73 9.25
C HIS A 105 -4.39 16.19 9.72
N ARG A 106 -3.20 16.63 10.17
CA ARG A 106 -2.97 18.03 10.59
C ARG A 106 -3.16 19.03 9.46
N HIS A 107 -2.68 18.73 8.25
CA HIS A 107 -2.86 19.61 7.08
C HIS A 107 -4.33 19.76 6.65
N ARG A 108 -5.19 18.79 7.01
CA ARG A 108 -6.65 18.89 6.80
C ARG A 108 -7.37 19.69 7.90
N GLY A 109 -6.63 20.32 8.82
CA GLY A 109 -7.18 21.11 9.93
C GLY A 109 -7.86 20.27 11.00
N LYS A 110 -7.66 18.94 11.02
CA LYS A 110 -8.27 18.08 12.04
C LYS A 110 -7.51 18.22 13.36
N ALA A 111 -8.26 18.50 14.43
CA ALA A 111 -7.75 18.53 15.79
C ALA A 111 -7.71 17.13 16.40
N GLY A 112 -6.81 16.93 17.37
CA GLY A 112 -6.67 15.68 18.09
C GLY A 112 -5.76 14.64 17.41
N PRO A 113 -5.70 13.42 17.97
CA PRO A 113 -4.88 12.34 17.42
C PRO A 113 -5.45 11.79 16.11
N LEU A 114 -4.57 11.28 15.24
CA LEU A 114 -4.96 10.55 14.04
C LEU A 114 -5.82 9.34 14.43
N ARG A 115 -7.03 9.26 13.85
CA ARG A 115 -7.91 8.08 13.91
C ARG A 115 -8.26 7.66 12.49
N LEU A 116 -7.80 6.48 12.08
CA LEU A 116 -8.17 5.81 10.84
C LEU A 116 -9.43 4.97 11.12
N ALA A 117 -10.43 5.08 10.24
CA ALA A 117 -11.70 4.37 10.42
C ALA A 117 -11.49 2.85 10.56
N GLY A 118 -12.08 2.25 11.59
CA GLY A 118 -11.99 0.81 11.85
C GLY A 118 -10.61 0.31 12.31
N ILE A 119 -9.69 1.20 12.66
CA ILE A 119 -8.35 0.82 13.12
C ILE A 119 -8.11 1.42 14.51
N ASP A 120 -8.09 0.53 15.50
CA ASP A 120 -7.61 0.77 16.86
C ASP A 120 -6.10 0.46 16.96
N ALA A 121 -5.54 0.57 18.16
CA ALA A 121 -4.11 0.29 18.38
C ALA A 121 -3.75 -1.18 18.10
N ALA A 122 -4.63 -2.13 18.43
CA ALA A 122 -4.42 -3.54 18.09
C ALA A 122 -4.44 -3.76 16.57
N GLY A 123 -5.36 -3.12 15.85
CA GLY A 123 -5.43 -3.08 14.40
C GLY A 123 -4.18 -2.46 13.77
N MET A 124 -3.63 -1.42 14.38
CA MET A 124 -2.37 -0.81 13.95
C MET A 124 -1.18 -1.76 14.13
N ARG A 125 -1.12 -2.51 15.24
CA ARG A 125 -0.12 -3.57 15.46
C ARG A 125 -0.27 -4.71 14.44
N ARG A 126 -1.49 -5.10 14.08
CA ARG A 126 -1.75 -6.07 12.99
C ARG A 126 -1.33 -5.53 11.62
N LEU A 127 -1.60 -4.25 11.34
CA LEU A 127 -1.16 -3.58 10.11
C LEU A 127 0.36 -3.58 10.01
N ARG A 128 1.06 -3.26 11.10
CA ARG A 128 2.53 -3.34 11.19
C ARG A 128 3.05 -4.76 10.93
N SER A 129 2.43 -5.77 11.54
CA SER A 129 2.81 -7.17 11.32
C SER A 129 2.71 -7.58 9.84
N ALA A 130 1.61 -7.19 9.16
CA ALA A 130 1.44 -7.39 7.72
C ALA A 130 2.50 -6.61 6.91
N TRP A 131 2.76 -5.35 7.27
CA TRP A 131 3.79 -4.52 6.64
C TRP A 131 5.18 -5.17 6.71
N TYR A 132 5.47 -5.89 7.80
CA TYR A 132 6.76 -6.52 8.06
C TYR A 132 6.88 -7.90 7.41
N CYS A 133 5.85 -8.37 6.69
CA CYS A 133 5.79 -9.73 6.16
C CYS A 133 5.93 -10.82 7.25
N ALA A 134 5.60 -10.50 8.51
CA ALA A 134 5.93 -11.36 9.66
C ALA A 134 5.19 -12.70 9.68
N ALA A 135 3.99 -12.75 9.09
CA ALA A 135 3.17 -13.96 8.98
C ALA A 135 3.35 -14.70 7.64
N GLY A 136 4.52 -14.58 7.00
CA GLY A 136 4.78 -15.20 5.69
C GLY A 136 4.20 -14.45 4.50
N GLY A 137 3.73 -13.21 4.71
CA GLY A 137 3.32 -12.32 3.62
C GLY A 137 4.50 -12.00 2.69
N LEU A 138 4.21 -11.64 1.44
CA LEU A 138 5.25 -11.30 0.46
C LEU A 138 5.16 -9.85 -0.03
N ALA A 139 4.02 -9.17 0.14
CA ALA A 139 3.79 -7.86 -0.46
C ALA A 139 3.91 -6.68 0.52
N GLY A 140 4.15 -6.96 1.81
CA GLY A 140 4.54 -5.97 2.84
C GLY A 140 3.55 -4.80 2.95
N PRO A 141 3.94 -3.55 2.60
CA PRO A 141 3.05 -2.39 2.63
C PRO A 141 1.73 -2.59 1.88
N GLU A 142 1.74 -3.39 0.82
CA GLU A 142 0.53 -3.66 0.05
C GLU A 142 -0.49 -4.48 0.84
N ASP A 143 -0.05 -5.60 1.44
CA ASP A 143 -0.87 -6.46 2.31
C ASP A 143 -1.38 -5.70 3.55
N ALA A 144 -0.61 -4.71 4.00
CA ALA A 144 -0.98 -3.85 5.10
C ALA A 144 -2.09 -2.85 4.72
N LEU A 145 -1.98 -2.19 3.56
CA LEU A 145 -2.79 -1.01 3.23
C LEU A 145 -4.01 -1.31 2.36
N VAL A 146 -3.87 -2.15 1.34
CA VAL A 146 -4.91 -2.33 0.32
C VAL A 146 -6.18 -2.95 0.90
N PRO A 147 -6.12 -4.04 1.70
CA PRO A 147 -7.33 -4.65 2.29
C PRO A 147 -8.09 -3.73 3.24
N ARG A 148 -7.44 -2.69 3.75
CA ARG A 148 -8.01 -1.71 4.70
C ARG A 148 -8.46 -0.43 4.04
N GLY A 149 -8.35 -0.33 2.71
CA GLY A 149 -8.65 0.89 1.99
C GLY A 149 -7.75 2.06 2.42
N LEU A 150 -6.47 1.82 2.71
CA LEU A 150 -5.48 2.85 3.03
C LEU A 150 -4.45 3.05 1.91
N GLY A 151 -4.77 2.55 0.72
CA GLY A 151 -3.94 2.65 -0.46
C GLY A 151 -4.47 1.77 -1.58
N TYR A 152 -3.73 1.72 -2.68
CA TYR A 152 -4.04 0.86 -3.82
C TYR A 152 -2.76 0.38 -4.52
N ARG A 153 -2.80 -0.84 -5.06
CA ARG A 153 -1.69 -1.43 -5.83
C ARG A 153 -1.44 -0.63 -7.10
N ILE A 154 -0.17 -0.39 -7.40
CA ILE A 154 0.29 0.13 -8.68
C ILE A 154 0.58 -1.06 -9.59
N ARG A 155 -0.18 -1.18 -10.69
CA ARG A 155 -0.14 -2.37 -11.56
C ARG A 155 0.89 -2.29 -12.69
N ARG A 156 1.22 -1.08 -13.15
CA ARG A 156 2.24 -0.84 -14.17
C ARG A 156 3.39 -0.09 -13.55
N LEU A 157 4.63 -0.47 -13.86
CA LEU A 157 5.80 0.20 -13.30
C LEU A 157 5.80 1.70 -13.64
N GLU A 158 5.34 2.05 -14.83
CA GLU A 158 5.21 3.42 -15.34
C GLU A 158 4.30 4.30 -14.48
N ASP A 159 3.36 3.70 -13.75
CA ASP A 159 2.42 4.43 -12.89
C ASP A 159 3.00 4.75 -11.50
N ALA A 160 4.17 4.19 -11.17
CA ALA A 160 4.86 4.44 -9.90
C ALA A 160 5.32 5.90 -9.82
N ARG A 161 5.16 6.51 -8.65
CA ARG A 161 5.51 7.91 -8.38
C ARG A 161 6.37 8.00 -7.12
N PRO A 162 7.29 8.99 -7.04
CA PRO A 162 8.07 9.21 -5.84
C PRO A 162 7.19 9.23 -4.58
N GLY A 163 7.57 8.50 -3.54
CA GLY A 163 6.79 8.34 -2.32
C GLY A 163 5.84 7.15 -2.28
N ASP A 164 5.73 6.35 -3.35
CA ASP A 164 5.08 5.04 -3.28
C ASP A 164 5.93 4.10 -2.41
N PHE A 165 5.26 3.22 -1.65
CA PHE A 165 5.93 2.21 -0.84
C PHE A 165 6.13 0.95 -1.67
N VAL A 166 7.29 0.30 -1.50
CA VAL A 166 7.64 -0.89 -2.27
C VAL A 166 8.18 -1.97 -1.34
N GLN A 167 7.60 -3.16 -1.43
CA GLN A 167 8.28 -4.38 -0.99
C GLN A 167 8.94 -5.01 -2.22
N LEU A 168 10.27 -5.08 -2.21
CA LEU A 168 11.05 -5.72 -3.26
C LEU A 168 11.63 -7.04 -2.77
N TRP A 169 11.83 -7.96 -3.71
CA TRP A 169 12.61 -9.18 -3.51
C TRP A 169 13.72 -9.26 -4.54
N ARG A 170 14.85 -9.82 -4.13
CA ARG A 170 15.98 -10.09 -5.01
C ARG A 170 15.93 -11.53 -5.50
N HIS A 171 16.64 -11.82 -6.59
CA HIS A 171 16.84 -13.21 -7.05
C HIS A 171 17.51 -14.09 -5.98
N SER A 172 18.25 -13.49 -5.04
CA SER A 172 18.81 -14.20 -3.88
C SER A 172 17.77 -14.63 -2.82
N GLY A 173 16.50 -14.27 -2.98
CA GLY A 173 15.44 -14.53 -2.01
C GLY A 173 15.34 -13.49 -0.88
N SER A 174 16.28 -12.54 -0.77
CA SER A 174 16.22 -11.49 0.25
C SER A 174 15.15 -10.43 -0.08
N GLY A 175 14.34 -10.08 0.92
CA GLY A 175 13.32 -9.04 0.85
C GLY A 175 13.80 -7.70 1.40
N HIS A 176 13.21 -6.59 0.93
CA HIS A 176 13.53 -5.25 1.43
C HIS A 176 12.34 -4.30 1.25
N SER A 177 12.04 -3.51 2.29
CA SER A 177 10.98 -2.49 2.25
C SER A 177 11.59 -1.11 2.00
N VAL A 178 11.09 -0.39 1.00
CA VAL A 178 11.67 0.87 0.53
C VAL A 178 10.60 1.89 0.14
N ILE A 179 11.03 3.14 -0.04
CA ILE A 179 10.22 4.21 -0.64
C ILE A 179 10.77 4.50 -2.03
N PHE A 180 9.92 4.34 -3.04
CA PHE A 180 10.28 4.59 -4.43
C PHE A 180 10.64 6.07 -4.65
N LEU A 181 11.72 6.34 -5.38
CA LEU A 181 12.09 7.69 -5.81
C LEU A 181 12.06 7.83 -7.33
N ALA A 182 12.66 6.90 -8.07
CA ALA A 182 12.66 6.93 -9.53
C ALA A 182 13.05 5.57 -10.13
N TRP A 183 12.66 5.34 -11.38
CA TRP A 183 13.22 4.25 -12.18
C TRP A 183 14.59 4.64 -12.74
N VAL A 184 15.48 3.66 -12.83
CA VAL A 184 16.70 3.75 -13.64
C VAL A 184 16.35 3.26 -15.04
N ARG A 185 16.71 4.03 -16.07
CA ARG A 185 16.41 3.68 -17.46
C ARG A 185 17.65 3.69 -18.33
N GLU A 186 17.69 2.75 -19.28
CA GLU A 186 18.69 2.65 -20.35
C GLU A 186 17.96 2.31 -21.65
N GLY A 187 18.21 3.08 -22.71
CA GLY A 187 17.51 2.90 -23.99
C GLY A 187 15.98 2.91 -23.85
N GLY A 188 15.44 3.73 -22.94
CA GLY A 188 14.00 3.79 -22.64
C GLY A 188 13.45 2.67 -21.74
N ARG A 189 14.19 1.57 -21.54
CA ARG A 189 13.77 0.42 -20.71
C ARG A 189 14.05 0.66 -19.23
N ILE A 190 13.14 0.23 -18.34
CA ILE A 190 13.39 0.20 -16.89
C ILE A 190 14.38 -0.91 -16.57
N VAL A 191 15.51 -0.57 -15.96
CA VAL A 191 16.61 -1.49 -15.65
C VAL A 191 16.99 -1.51 -14.17
N GLY A 192 16.31 -0.73 -13.34
CA GLY A 192 16.61 -0.63 -11.92
C GLY A 192 15.73 0.40 -11.23
N MET A 193 15.98 0.59 -9.94
CA MET A 193 15.22 1.49 -9.08
C MET A 193 16.17 2.33 -8.22
N ARG A 194 15.88 3.63 -8.14
CA ARG A 194 16.39 4.53 -7.10
C ARG A 194 15.35 4.61 -6.00
N TYR A 195 15.75 4.32 -4.77
CA TYR A 195 14.84 4.25 -3.63
C TYR A 195 15.50 4.82 -2.37
N TRP A 196 14.68 5.14 -1.38
CA TRP A 196 15.10 5.54 -0.04
C TRP A 196 14.73 4.46 0.98
N SER A 197 15.65 4.10 1.87
CA SER A 197 15.41 3.16 2.98
C SER A 197 16.54 3.24 4.01
N THR A 198 16.62 2.24 4.89
CA THR A 198 17.76 2.00 5.80
C THR A 198 18.39 0.64 5.51
N GLN A 199 19.70 0.63 5.33
CA GLN A 199 20.48 -0.57 5.04
C GLN A 199 21.97 -0.34 5.34
N SER A 200 22.73 -1.41 5.55
CA SER A 200 24.17 -1.31 5.86
C SER A 200 24.95 -0.55 4.79
N SER A 201 24.59 -0.74 3.52
CA SER A 201 25.30 -0.15 2.37
C SER A 201 24.97 1.33 2.10
N THR A 202 24.12 1.95 2.91
CA THR A 202 23.83 3.40 2.90
C THR A 202 24.29 4.08 4.19
N ARG A 203 25.11 3.41 5.01
CA ARG A 203 25.50 3.87 6.36
C ARG A 203 24.28 4.14 7.27
N GLY A 204 23.20 3.36 7.11
CA GLY A 204 21.93 3.61 7.80
C GLY A 204 20.87 4.15 6.86
N ILE A 205 20.16 5.22 7.24
CA ILE A 205 19.14 5.85 6.38
C ILE A 205 19.78 6.53 5.17
N GLY A 206 19.29 6.25 3.96
CA GLY A 206 19.79 6.90 2.76
C GLY A 206 19.15 6.46 1.46
N VAL A 207 19.68 6.98 0.36
CA VAL A 207 19.27 6.64 -1.00
C VAL A 207 20.18 5.56 -1.57
N ARG A 208 19.58 4.59 -2.26
CA ARG A 208 20.28 3.55 -3.00
C ARG A 208 19.76 3.50 -4.43
N VAL A 209 20.66 3.15 -5.35
CA VAL A 209 20.31 2.69 -6.69
C VAL A 209 20.62 1.20 -6.77
N GLU A 210 19.66 0.41 -7.25
CA GLU A 210 19.82 -1.03 -7.44
C GLU A 210 19.26 -1.47 -8.79
N ARG A 211 20.00 -2.33 -9.48
CA ARG A 211 19.65 -2.84 -10.82
C ARG A 211 18.78 -4.08 -10.72
N PHE A 212 18.00 -4.31 -11.78
CA PHE A 212 17.24 -5.54 -11.96
C PHE A 212 18.14 -6.64 -12.51
N GLY A 213 17.82 -7.90 -12.17
CA GLY A 213 18.39 -9.08 -12.81
C GLY A 213 19.27 -9.95 -11.91
N PRO A 214 19.54 -11.20 -12.33
CA PRO A 214 20.24 -12.19 -11.53
C PRO A 214 21.75 -11.92 -11.44
N PRO A 215 22.46 -12.56 -10.48
CA PRO A 215 21.91 -13.44 -9.43
C PRO A 215 21.50 -12.69 -8.15
N ARG A 216 21.85 -11.40 -8.03
CA ARG A 216 21.70 -10.64 -6.77
C ARG A 216 20.84 -9.39 -6.88
N GLY A 217 20.48 -8.94 -8.09
CA GLY A 217 19.64 -7.76 -8.28
C GLY A 217 18.19 -8.01 -7.91
N ILE A 218 17.41 -6.93 -8.01
CA ILE A 218 15.96 -6.96 -7.81
C ILE A 218 15.34 -7.86 -8.87
N ASP A 219 14.41 -8.72 -8.44
CA ASP A 219 13.54 -9.47 -9.32
C ASP A 219 12.33 -8.59 -9.69
N PRO A 220 12.21 -8.13 -10.95
CA PRO A 220 11.12 -7.25 -11.36
C PRO A 220 9.74 -7.91 -11.29
N GLN A 221 9.67 -9.25 -11.25
CA GLN A 221 8.41 -9.99 -11.09
C GLN A 221 7.95 -10.06 -9.63
N ARG A 222 8.83 -9.70 -8.69
CA ARG A 222 8.58 -9.71 -7.24
C ARG A 222 8.68 -8.31 -6.65
N LEU A 223 8.12 -7.34 -7.36
CA LEU A 223 7.91 -5.97 -6.90
C LEU A 223 6.45 -5.76 -6.51
N HIS A 224 6.23 -5.35 -5.27
CA HIS A 224 4.91 -5.00 -4.76
C HIS A 224 4.89 -3.51 -4.46
N ILE A 225 4.19 -2.74 -5.30
CA ILE A 225 4.17 -1.28 -5.23
C ILE A 225 2.78 -0.83 -4.81
N VAL A 226 2.72 -0.04 -3.74
CA VAL A 226 1.47 0.52 -3.23
C VAL A 226 1.56 2.04 -3.12
N ARG A 227 0.52 2.72 -3.59
CA ARG A 227 0.30 4.13 -3.29
C ARG A 227 -0.58 4.25 -2.07
N ALA A 228 0.00 4.71 -0.96
CA ALA A 228 -0.75 5.01 0.24
C ALA A 228 -1.67 6.21 0.00
N ALA A 229 -2.90 6.12 0.50
CA ALA A 229 -3.89 7.18 0.35
C ALA A 229 -4.87 7.14 1.53
N LEU A 230 -5.30 8.31 1.98
CA LEU A 230 -6.34 8.41 3.00
C LEU A 230 -7.70 8.66 2.33
N PRO A 231 -8.79 8.07 2.87
CA PRO A 231 -10.15 8.45 2.49
C PRO A 231 -10.42 9.93 2.80
#